data_AF-A0A9W9ZZ72-F1
#
_entry.id   AF-A0A9W9ZZ72-F1
#
_cell.length_a   1.000
_cell.length_b   1.000
_cell.length_c   1.000
_cell.angle_alpha   90.00
_cell.angle_beta   90.00
_cell.angle_gamma   90.00
#
_symmetry.space_group_name_H-M   'P 1'
#
loop_
_entity.id
_entity.type
_entity.pdbx_description
1 polymer ?
#
loop_
_entity_poly.entity_id
_entity_poly.type
_entity_poly.pdbx_seq_one_letter_code
_entity_poly.pdbx_strand_id
1 'polypeptide(L)'
;MADRQQVMVISLLLAAICYISCARECVPAYGYQSCACYMEGVNNTKEYVNLLSLKGNSSTPRFTTKDDKGFYLSFSPCDEFSEFVGENNTGYVPCVNATVARWTKESTHRCESLGDEASGTFKSDAVISDLIKSNLTLNFKSAKTAHHSAVISLVCNDSLLQNETIFKYVGTQNIPTDTYYLSLTSLCCCPGKCGFPPVIPSTTAITPTATARTVSSVIPNTTAPAPTGAFYKLFPCLLTSVTQNK
;
A
#
# COMPACT_ATOMS: atom_id res chain seq x y z
N MET A 1 -8.36 -49.97 -9.74
CA MET A 1 -7.21 -49.44 -8.99
C MET A 1 -6.46 -48.52 -9.94
N ALA A 2 -6.43 -47.22 -9.67
CA ALA A 2 -5.64 -46.30 -10.48
C ALA A 2 -4.16 -46.68 -10.34
N ASP A 3 -3.45 -46.77 -11.46
CA ASP A 3 -2.04 -47.14 -11.50
C ASP A 3 -1.24 -46.14 -10.64
N ARG A 4 -0.47 -46.66 -9.68
CA ARG A 4 0.35 -45.89 -8.74
C ARG A 4 1.30 -44.95 -9.48
N GLN A 5 1.67 -45.30 -10.71
CA GLN A 5 2.49 -44.49 -11.60
C GLN A 5 1.73 -43.28 -12.18
N GLN A 6 0.45 -43.41 -12.53
CA GLN A 6 -0.39 -42.28 -12.97
C GLN A 6 -0.62 -41.25 -11.86
N VAL A 7 -0.84 -41.71 -10.62
CA VAL A 7 -1.04 -40.81 -9.47
C VAL A 7 0.21 -39.97 -9.19
N MET A 8 1.40 -40.57 -9.31
CA MET A 8 2.69 -39.87 -9.14
C MET A 8 2.95 -38.83 -10.25
N VAL A 9 2.61 -39.15 -11.50
CA VAL A 9 2.78 -38.21 -12.63
C VAL A 9 1.82 -37.02 -12.49
N ILE A 10 0.57 -37.25 -12.10
CA ILE A 10 -0.41 -36.18 -11.87
C ILE A 10 0.02 -35.28 -10.71
N SER A 11 0.55 -35.85 -9.62
CA SER A 11 1.00 -35.07 -8.47
C SER A 11 2.29 -34.28 -8.75
N LEU A 12 3.22 -34.81 -9.56
CA LEU A 12 4.38 -34.05 -10.04
C LEU A 12 3.98 -32.92 -11.00
N LEU A 13 3.01 -33.15 -11.89
CA LEU A 13 2.45 -32.10 -12.76
C LEU A 13 1.74 -31.00 -11.95
N LEU A 14 0.93 -31.36 -10.96
CA LEU A 14 0.27 -30.40 -10.08
C LEU A 14 1.28 -29.61 -9.23
N ALA A 15 2.35 -30.24 -8.75
CA ALA A 15 3.42 -29.55 -8.03
C ALA A 15 4.18 -28.57 -8.94
N ALA A 16 4.47 -28.96 -10.18
CA ALA A 16 5.08 -28.08 -11.17
C ALA A 16 4.16 -26.91 -11.55
N ILE A 17 2.85 -27.15 -11.69
CA ILE A 17 1.85 -26.11 -11.95
C ILE A 17 1.74 -25.15 -10.75
N CYS A 18 1.77 -25.66 -9.51
CA CYS A 18 1.83 -24.81 -8.31
C CYS A 18 3.10 -23.96 -8.24
N TYR A 19 4.26 -24.52 -8.63
CA TYR A 19 5.53 -23.79 -8.63
C TYR A 19 5.57 -22.67 -9.68
N ILE A 20 4.87 -22.84 -10.80
CA ILE A 20 4.79 -21.86 -11.89
C ILE A 20 3.67 -20.82 -11.64
N SER A 21 2.66 -21.16 -10.82
CA SER A 21 1.46 -20.32 -10.62
C SER A 21 1.50 -19.42 -9.39
N CYS A 22 2.60 -19.41 -8.63
CA CYS A 22 2.82 -18.33 -7.67
C CYS A 22 3.06 -17.04 -8.45
N ALA A 23 1.99 -16.26 -8.64
CA ALA A 23 2.10 -14.87 -9.07
C ALA A 23 3.20 -14.23 -8.21
N ARG A 24 4.22 -13.67 -8.87
CA ARG A 24 5.34 -13.04 -8.15
C ARG A 24 4.74 -11.89 -7.33
N GLU A 25 4.75 -12.06 -6.02
CA GLU A 25 4.23 -11.07 -5.09
C GLU A 25 5.13 -9.83 -5.12
N CYS A 26 4.53 -8.64 -5.29
CA CYS A 26 5.28 -7.40 -5.19
C CYS A 26 5.42 -7.00 -3.72
N VAL A 27 6.63 -7.14 -3.18
CA VAL A 27 6.92 -6.83 -1.78
C VAL A 27 7.17 -5.32 -1.64
N PRO A 28 6.43 -4.60 -0.78
CA PRO A 28 6.62 -3.17 -0.60
C PRO A 28 8.05 -2.84 -0.15
N ALA A 29 8.64 -1.81 -0.74
CA ALA A 29 9.95 -1.32 -0.33
C ALA A 29 9.84 -0.60 1.03
N TYR A 30 10.85 -0.81 1.89
CA TYR A 30 10.86 -0.23 3.23
C TYR A 30 10.75 1.30 3.18
N GLY A 31 9.75 1.85 3.87
CA GLY A 31 9.42 3.28 3.90
C GLY A 31 8.83 3.85 2.60
N TYR A 32 8.40 2.99 1.67
CA TYR A 32 7.74 3.35 0.41
C TYR A 32 6.53 2.46 0.14
N GLN A 33 5.70 2.20 1.16
CA GLN A 33 4.70 1.14 1.21
C GLN A 33 3.66 1.20 0.07
N SER A 34 3.30 2.40 -0.39
CA SER A 34 2.38 2.64 -1.52
C SER A 34 3.09 3.25 -2.74
N CYS A 35 4.41 3.31 -2.71
CA CYS A 35 5.25 4.05 -3.64
C CYS A 35 6.15 3.20 -4.50
N ALA A 36 6.73 2.18 -3.88
CA ALA A 36 7.62 1.27 -4.55
C ALA A 36 7.43 -0.12 -3.98
N CYS A 37 7.45 -1.11 -4.87
CA CYS A 37 7.54 -2.51 -4.49
C CYS A 37 8.55 -3.19 -5.40
N TYR A 38 9.10 -4.31 -4.96
CA TYR A 38 10.02 -5.10 -5.76
C TYR A 38 9.46 -6.51 -5.96
N MET A 39 9.81 -7.07 -7.10
CA MET A 39 9.58 -8.47 -7.42
C MET A 39 10.94 -9.17 -7.44
N GLU A 40 10.99 -10.40 -6.95
CA GLU A 40 12.20 -11.22 -7.09
C GLU A 40 12.36 -11.64 -8.55
N GLY A 41 13.44 -11.18 -9.16
CA GLY A 41 13.88 -11.51 -10.50
C GLY A 41 14.70 -12.81 -10.54
N VAL A 42 15.24 -13.11 -11.71
CA VAL A 42 16.14 -14.26 -11.88
C VAL A 42 17.45 -13.97 -11.14
N ASN A 43 18.06 -14.98 -10.52
CA ASN A 43 19.32 -14.88 -9.75
C ASN A 43 19.27 -13.92 -8.54
N ASN A 44 18.14 -13.87 -7.82
CA ASN A 44 17.97 -13.03 -6.62
C ASN A 44 18.14 -11.52 -6.86
N THR A 45 17.96 -11.07 -8.11
CA THR A 45 17.91 -9.64 -8.43
C THR A 45 16.55 -9.06 -8.01
N LYS A 46 16.53 -7.81 -7.56
CA LYS A 46 15.28 -7.12 -7.21
C LYS A 46 14.91 -6.15 -8.32
N GLU A 47 13.77 -6.39 -8.97
CA GLU A 47 13.22 -5.48 -9.98
C GLU A 47 12.14 -4.63 -9.33
N TYR A 48 12.35 -3.31 -9.31
CA TYR A 48 11.44 -2.39 -8.64
C TYR A 48 10.41 -1.82 -9.60
N VAL A 49 9.15 -1.82 -9.18
CA VAL A 49 8.14 -0.89 -9.68
C VAL A 49 8.23 0.34 -8.79
N ASN A 50 8.69 1.46 -9.35
CA ASN A 50 9.00 2.67 -8.59
C ASN A 50 8.18 3.86 -9.09
N LEU A 51 7.15 4.23 -8.34
CA LEU A 51 6.23 5.32 -8.67
C LEU A 51 6.71 6.69 -8.19
N LEU A 52 7.83 6.78 -7.45
CA LEU A 52 8.35 8.06 -6.95
C LEU A 52 8.65 9.08 -8.05
N SER A 53 9.05 8.61 -9.23
CA SER A 53 9.29 9.49 -10.38
C SER A 53 8.00 10.09 -10.96
N LEU A 54 6.83 9.55 -10.59
CA LEU A 54 5.52 10.07 -10.96
C LEU A 54 4.96 11.05 -9.92
N LYS A 55 5.66 11.25 -8.79
CA LYS A 55 5.26 12.18 -7.72
C LYS A 55 5.06 13.59 -8.31
N GLY A 56 3.96 14.25 -7.91
CA GLY A 56 3.70 15.63 -8.25
C GLY A 56 4.48 16.61 -7.37
N ASN A 57 4.73 17.83 -7.88
CA ASN A 57 5.35 18.92 -7.10
C ASN A 57 4.30 19.96 -6.65
N SER A 58 3.01 19.62 -6.70
CA SER A 58 1.90 20.54 -6.49
C SER A 58 1.03 20.05 -5.34
N SER A 59 0.39 20.99 -4.64
CA SER A 59 -0.67 20.70 -3.67
C SER A 59 -1.97 20.19 -4.32
N THR A 60 -2.04 20.23 -5.65
CA THR A 60 -3.15 19.70 -6.45
C THR A 60 -2.89 18.25 -6.85
N PRO A 61 -3.92 17.43 -7.07
CA PRO A 61 -3.74 16.08 -7.54
C PRO A 61 -2.94 16.00 -8.84
N ARG A 62 -2.05 15.00 -8.94
CA ARG A 62 -1.18 14.83 -10.12
C ARG A 62 -1.96 14.35 -11.34
N PHE A 63 -2.86 13.39 -11.15
CA PHE A 63 -3.67 12.81 -12.21
C PHE A 63 -5.15 12.94 -11.88
N THR A 64 -5.96 13.28 -12.89
CA THR A 64 -7.42 13.39 -12.74
C THR A 64 -8.12 12.82 -13.96
N THR A 65 -9.17 12.04 -13.73
CA THR A 65 -10.10 11.50 -14.74
C THR A 65 -11.54 11.79 -14.31
N LYS A 66 -12.52 11.49 -15.16
CA LYS A 66 -13.94 11.53 -14.81
C LYS A 66 -14.56 10.13 -14.84
N ASP A 67 -15.55 9.89 -13.99
CA ASP A 67 -16.45 8.75 -14.13
C ASP A 67 -17.63 9.05 -15.05
N ASP A 68 -18.44 8.03 -15.31
CA ASP A 68 -19.64 8.12 -16.17
C ASP A 68 -20.73 9.03 -15.58
N LYS A 69 -20.63 9.39 -14.30
CA LYS A 69 -21.58 10.23 -13.57
C LYS A 69 -21.09 11.68 -13.43
N GLY A 70 -19.95 12.03 -14.03
CA GLY A 70 -19.38 13.37 -14.02
C GLY A 70 -18.57 13.73 -12.78
N PHE A 71 -18.33 12.78 -11.86
CA PHE A 71 -17.39 12.98 -10.75
C PHE A 71 -15.97 12.91 -11.26
N TYR A 72 -15.11 13.75 -10.69
CA TYR A 72 -13.68 13.70 -10.89
C TYR A 72 -13.10 12.64 -9.95
N LEU A 73 -12.20 11.81 -10.45
CA LEU A 73 -11.36 10.92 -9.65
C LEU A 73 -9.92 11.34 -9.82
N SER A 74 -9.21 11.48 -8.72
CA SER A 74 -7.87 12.01 -8.69
C SER A 74 -6.92 11.12 -7.91
N PHE A 75 -5.67 11.07 -8.37
CA PHE A 75 -4.61 10.26 -7.78
C PHE A 75 -3.27 11.01 -7.82
N SER A 76 -2.55 11.01 -6.69
CA SER A 76 -1.18 11.48 -6.57
C SER A 76 -0.28 10.37 -6.03
N PRO A 77 0.44 9.61 -6.88
CA PRO A 77 1.35 8.58 -6.37
C PRO A 77 2.43 9.22 -5.50
N CYS A 78 2.69 8.62 -4.34
CA CYS A 78 3.73 9.07 -3.40
C CYS A 78 3.55 10.47 -2.84
N ASP A 79 2.31 10.96 -2.82
CA ASP A 79 1.99 12.22 -2.19
C ASP A 79 0.54 12.24 -1.74
N GLU A 80 0.25 13.24 -0.93
CA GLU A 80 -1.09 13.54 -0.47
C GLU A 80 -1.47 14.94 -0.96
N PHE A 81 -2.73 15.11 -1.34
CA PHE A 81 -3.30 16.39 -1.71
C PHE A 81 -4.55 16.66 -0.88
N SER A 82 -4.99 17.92 -0.87
CA SER A 82 -6.21 18.33 -0.22
C SER A 82 -7.02 19.21 -1.17
N GLU A 83 -8.34 19.00 -1.21
CA GLU A 83 -9.25 19.78 -2.05
C GLU A 83 -10.34 20.42 -1.21
N PHE A 84 -10.72 21.64 -1.60
CA PHE A 84 -11.74 22.48 -0.95
C PHE A 84 -11.46 22.83 0.53
N VAL A 85 -10.20 22.78 0.95
CA VAL A 85 -9.81 23.19 2.30
C VAL A 85 -9.92 24.71 2.45
N GLY A 86 -10.64 25.16 3.48
CA GLY A 86 -10.86 26.58 3.75
C GLY A 86 -12.12 27.15 3.09
N GLU A 87 -12.89 26.35 2.35
CA GLU A 87 -14.20 26.76 1.85
C GLU A 87 -15.26 26.65 2.95
N ASN A 88 -15.82 27.80 3.35
CA ASN A 88 -16.75 27.92 4.49
C ASN A 88 -18.23 27.96 4.09
N ASN A 89 -18.55 27.65 2.83
CA ASN A 89 -19.93 27.64 2.35
C ASN A 89 -20.66 26.37 2.83
N THR A 90 -21.97 26.50 3.11
CA THR A 90 -22.81 25.36 3.50
C THR A 90 -22.88 24.32 2.38
N GLY A 91 -22.74 23.04 2.74
CA GLY A 91 -22.81 21.91 1.81
C GLY A 91 -21.48 21.48 1.19
N TYR A 92 -20.39 22.16 1.53
CA TYR A 92 -19.04 21.80 1.09
C TYR A 92 -18.45 20.68 1.95
N VAL A 93 -17.79 19.72 1.30
CA VAL A 93 -17.10 18.62 1.99
C VAL A 93 -15.66 18.57 1.50
N PRO A 94 -14.67 18.94 2.31
CA PRO A 94 -13.28 18.87 1.91
C PRO A 94 -12.70 17.46 2.12
N CYS A 95 -11.70 17.11 1.32
CA CYS A 95 -10.81 16.01 1.59
C CYS A 95 -9.45 16.58 1.99
N VAL A 96 -8.86 16.01 3.04
CA VAL A 96 -7.57 16.42 3.59
C VAL A 96 -6.67 15.21 3.54
N ASN A 97 -5.45 15.40 3.06
CA ASN A 97 -4.41 14.38 2.98
C ASN A 97 -4.87 13.11 2.24
N ALA A 98 -5.51 13.28 1.09
CA ALA A 98 -5.92 12.17 0.25
C ALA A 98 -4.83 11.87 -0.78
N THR A 99 -4.52 10.60 -0.99
CA THR A 99 -3.72 10.14 -2.13
C THR A 99 -4.62 9.81 -3.30
N VAL A 100 -5.82 9.29 -3.03
CA VAL A 100 -6.88 9.08 -4.02
C VAL A 100 -8.16 9.71 -3.50
N ALA A 101 -8.85 10.47 -4.35
CA ALA A 101 -10.14 11.06 -3.98
C ALA A 101 -11.11 11.12 -5.15
N ARG A 102 -12.40 11.12 -4.83
CA ARG A 102 -13.50 11.43 -5.75
C ARG A 102 -14.11 12.77 -5.38
N TRP A 103 -14.37 13.64 -6.35
CA TRP A 103 -14.89 14.98 -6.09
C TRP A 103 -15.74 15.58 -7.20
N THR A 104 -16.49 16.64 -6.90
CA THR A 104 -17.39 17.35 -7.84
C THR A 104 -16.97 18.79 -8.09
N LYS A 105 -17.31 19.33 -9.28
CA LYS A 105 -17.16 20.75 -9.60
C LYS A 105 -18.52 21.45 -9.74
N GLU A 106 -19.27 21.55 -8.64
CA GLU A 106 -20.62 22.15 -8.58
C GLU A 106 -20.72 23.22 -7.48
N SER A 107 -21.85 23.94 -7.37
CA SER A 107 -22.09 24.98 -6.36
C SER A 107 -22.01 24.49 -4.90
N THR A 108 -22.00 23.18 -4.67
CA THR A 108 -21.73 22.53 -3.38
C THR A 108 -20.63 21.48 -3.58
N HIS A 109 -19.38 21.93 -3.65
CA HIS A 109 -18.23 21.06 -3.91
C HIS A 109 -18.12 19.97 -2.82
N ARG A 110 -17.99 18.72 -3.25
CA ARG A 110 -17.74 17.60 -2.35
C ARG A 110 -16.48 16.90 -2.80
N CYS A 111 -15.58 16.60 -1.86
CA CYS A 111 -14.43 15.73 -2.03
C CYS A 111 -14.46 14.63 -0.97
N GLU A 112 -14.40 13.39 -1.43
CA GLU A 112 -14.40 12.19 -0.61
C GLU A 112 -13.08 11.47 -0.82
N SER A 113 -12.30 11.33 0.25
CA SER A 113 -11.08 10.53 0.22
C SER A 113 -11.42 9.06 0.01
N LEU A 114 -10.73 8.42 -0.92
CA LEU A 114 -10.76 6.97 -1.17
C LEU A 114 -9.56 6.26 -0.51
N GLY A 115 -8.61 7.03 0.02
CA GLY A 115 -7.47 6.58 0.81
C GLY A 115 -6.33 7.60 0.85
N ASP A 116 -5.56 7.55 1.92
CA ASP A 116 -4.30 8.29 2.13
C ASP A 116 -3.09 7.42 1.72
N GLU A 117 -1.87 7.97 1.83
CA GLU A 117 -0.66 7.27 1.39
C GLU A 117 -0.44 5.98 2.20
N ALA A 118 -0.72 6.05 3.50
CA ALA A 118 -0.53 4.95 4.46
C ALA A 118 -1.51 3.78 4.24
N SER A 119 -2.69 4.05 3.67
CA SER A 119 -3.68 3.04 3.34
C SER A 119 -3.35 2.22 2.08
N GLY A 120 -2.40 2.68 1.26
CA GLY A 120 -2.04 2.05 0.00
C GLY A 120 -1.32 0.71 0.20
N THR A 121 -1.84 -0.34 -0.44
CA THR A 121 -1.27 -1.69 -0.38
C THR A 121 -1.13 -2.28 -1.78
N PHE A 122 0.07 -2.76 -2.13
CA PHE A 122 0.28 -3.51 -3.36
C PHE A 122 -0.37 -4.89 -3.29
N LYS A 123 -1.01 -5.31 -4.37
CA LYS A 123 -1.51 -6.66 -4.55
C LYS A 123 -1.09 -7.22 -5.90
N SER A 124 -0.70 -8.48 -5.88
CA SER A 124 -0.28 -9.23 -7.06
C SER A 124 -1.17 -10.46 -7.20
N ASP A 125 -2.40 -10.23 -7.64
CA ASP A 125 -3.39 -11.28 -7.85
C ASP A 125 -3.60 -11.48 -9.36
N ALA A 126 -3.91 -12.71 -9.79
CA ALA A 126 -4.43 -12.93 -11.13
C ALA A 126 -5.71 -12.09 -11.34
N VAL A 127 -6.01 -11.66 -12.56
CA VAL A 127 -7.17 -10.80 -12.87
C VAL A 127 -8.47 -11.44 -12.33
N ILE A 128 -8.95 -10.98 -11.17
CA ILE A 128 -10.18 -11.49 -10.51
C ILE A 128 -11.44 -10.81 -11.06
N SER A 129 -11.29 -9.69 -11.79
CA SER A 129 -12.41 -8.88 -12.31
C SER A 129 -12.03 -8.25 -13.65
N ASP A 130 -12.99 -8.11 -14.57
CA ASP A 130 -12.83 -7.42 -15.86
C ASP A 130 -12.43 -5.93 -15.71
N LEU A 131 -12.61 -5.38 -14.51
CA LEU A 131 -12.21 -4.01 -14.14
C LEU A 131 -10.72 -3.89 -13.77
N ILE A 132 -10.03 -5.01 -13.52
CA ILE A 132 -8.59 -5.03 -13.26
C ILE A 132 -7.85 -5.14 -14.59
N LYS A 133 -6.95 -4.19 -14.86
CA LYS A 133 -6.23 -4.08 -16.14
C LYS A 133 -4.78 -4.54 -16.07
N SER A 134 -4.31 -4.96 -14.90
CA SER A 134 -2.95 -5.45 -14.67
C SER A 134 -2.93 -6.43 -13.51
N ASN A 135 -1.96 -7.35 -13.50
CA ASN A 135 -1.73 -8.29 -12.39
C ASN A 135 -1.16 -7.60 -11.14
N LEU A 136 -0.68 -6.36 -11.27
CA LEU A 136 -0.23 -5.56 -10.14
C LEU A 136 -1.21 -4.40 -9.92
N THR A 137 -1.79 -4.34 -8.74
CA THR A 137 -2.67 -3.25 -8.32
C THR A 137 -2.17 -2.57 -7.07
N LEU A 138 -2.55 -1.31 -6.93
CA LEU A 138 -2.40 -0.54 -5.70
C LEU A 138 -3.79 -0.26 -5.13
N ASN A 139 -4.06 -0.79 -3.95
CA ASN A 139 -5.37 -0.75 -3.32
C ASN A 139 -5.35 0.28 -2.19
N PHE A 140 -6.36 1.14 -2.16
CA PHE A 140 -6.55 2.17 -1.15
C PHE A 140 -7.86 1.98 -0.44
N LYS A 141 -7.90 2.33 0.84
CA LYS A 141 -9.11 2.26 1.66
C LYS A 141 -9.27 3.55 2.44
N SER A 142 -10.46 4.13 2.39
CA SER A 142 -10.78 5.31 3.17
C SER A 142 -10.80 5.00 4.66
N ALA A 143 -10.09 5.81 5.45
CA ALA A 143 -10.15 5.77 6.90
C ALA A 143 -11.46 6.33 7.47
N LYS A 144 -12.11 7.25 6.74
CA LYS A 144 -13.31 7.97 7.18
C LYS A 144 -14.60 7.23 6.81
N THR A 145 -14.59 6.53 5.68
CA THR A 145 -15.74 5.83 5.14
C THR A 145 -15.34 4.38 4.89
N ALA A 146 -15.77 3.47 5.77
CA ALA A 146 -15.41 2.05 5.71
C ALA A 146 -15.81 1.35 4.39
N HIS A 147 -16.57 2.04 3.55
CA HIS A 147 -17.23 1.56 2.35
C HIS A 147 -16.60 2.07 1.05
N HIS A 148 -15.76 3.11 1.08
CA HIS A 148 -15.17 3.68 -0.14
C HIS A 148 -13.70 3.25 -0.26
N SER A 149 -13.33 2.77 -1.44
CA SER A 149 -11.99 2.29 -1.74
C SER A 149 -11.65 2.56 -3.20
N ALA A 150 -10.36 2.51 -3.51
CA ALA A 150 -9.88 2.57 -4.88
C ALA A 150 -8.94 1.42 -5.18
N VAL A 151 -9.00 0.91 -6.40
CA VAL A 151 -8.08 -0.09 -6.94
C VAL A 151 -7.47 0.49 -8.20
N ILE A 152 -6.16 0.73 -8.17
CA ILE A 152 -5.42 1.28 -9.30
C ILE A 152 -4.63 0.17 -9.95
N SER A 153 -4.99 -0.21 -11.17
CA SER A 153 -4.23 -1.15 -12.00
C SER A 153 -2.95 -0.47 -12.51
N LEU A 154 -1.79 -1.04 -12.18
CA LEU A 154 -0.48 -0.54 -12.64
C LEU A 154 -0.11 -1.22 -13.95
N VAL A 155 -0.43 -0.58 -15.07
CA VAL A 155 -0.25 -1.12 -16.41
C VAL A 155 1.12 -0.72 -16.95
N CYS A 156 2.02 -1.69 -17.10
CA CYS A 156 3.31 -1.46 -17.74
C CYS A 156 3.12 -1.16 -19.24
N ASN A 157 3.71 -0.05 -19.70
CA ASN A 157 3.86 0.26 -21.10
C ASN A 157 5.26 0.84 -21.33
N ASP A 158 6.13 0.04 -21.93
CA ASP A 158 7.54 0.37 -22.17
C ASP A 158 7.76 1.29 -23.38
N SER A 159 6.72 1.53 -24.17
CA SER A 159 6.74 2.43 -25.33
C SER A 159 6.47 3.89 -24.94
N LEU A 160 5.97 4.14 -23.72
CA LEU A 160 5.77 5.50 -23.20
C LEU A 160 7.09 6.09 -22.69
N LEU A 161 7.24 7.41 -22.82
CA LEU A 161 8.32 8.12 -22.16
C LEU A 161 8.09 8.18 -20.64
N GLN A 162 9.14 8.36 -19.85
CA GLN A 162 9.06 8.36 -18.40
C GLN A 162 8.10 9.42 -17.83
N ASN A 163 7.98 10.57 -18.49
CA ASN A 163 7.08 11.66 -18.13
C ASN A 163 5.67 11.51 -18.70
N GLU A 164 5.43 10.53 -19.56
CA GLU A 164 4.12 10.23 -20.12
C GLU A 164 3.40 9.22 -19.23
N THR A 165 2.14 9.51 -18.91
CA THR A 165 1.32 8.64 -18.07
C THR A 165 -0.13 8.83 -18.46
N ILE A 166 -0.84 7.70 -18.58
CA ILE A 166 -2.25 7.68 -18.93
C ILE A 166 -3.03 7.19 -17.70
N PHE A 167 -3.88 8.06 -17.16
CA PHE A 167 -4.74 7.74 -16.02
C PHE A 167 -6.19 7.70 -16.48
N LYS A 168 -6.90 6.61 -16.19
CA LYS A 168 -8.28 6.39 -16.64
C LYS A 168 -9.15 5.79 -15.55
N TYR A 169 -10.41 6.19 -15.55
CA TYR A 169 -11.48 5.46 -14.88
C TYR A 169 -11.85 4.23 -15.70
N VAL A 170 -12.05 3.11 -15.01
CA VAL A 170 -12.39 1.82 -15.62
C VAL A 170 -13.82 1.43 -15.28
N GLY A 171 -14.24 1.62 -14.03
CA GLY A 171 -15.56 1.24 -13.56
C GLY A 171 -15.71 1.32 -12.04
N THR A 172 -16.89 1.01 -11.55
CA THR A 172 -17.20 0.94 -10.11
C THR A 172 -17.92 -0.37 -9.81
N GLN A 173 -17.60 -1.00 -8.68
CA GLN A 173 -18.24 -2.24 -8.23
C GLN A 173 -18.70 -2.12 -6.75
N ASN A 174 -19.59 -3.02 -6.35
CA ASN A 174 -20.06 -3.24 -4.97
C ASN A 174 -20.87 -2.10 -4.36
N ILE A 175 -21.93 -1.64 -5.02
CA ILE A 175 -22.89 -0.68 -4.44
C ILE A 175 -23.56 -1.34 -3.21
N PRO A 176 -23.52 -0.74 -1.99
CA PRO A 176 -23.21 0.66 -1.66
C PRO A 176 -21.77 0.95 -1.20
N THR A 177 -20.92 -0.06 -1.10
CA THR A 177 -19.47 0.07 -0.82
C THR A 177 -18.69 0.30 -2.11
N ASP A 178 -18.90 1.46 -2.72
CA ASP A 178 -18.35 1.81 -4.02
C ASP A 178 -16.81 1.65 -4.03
N THR A 179 -16.36 0.60 -4.71
CA THR A 179 -14.94 0.39 -5.05
C THR A 179 -14.71 0.95 -6.45
N TYR A 180 -13.86 1.97 -6.54
CA TYR A 180 -13.54 2.62 -7.81
C TYR A 180 -12.33 1.95 -8.44
N TYR A 181 -12.47 1.53 -9.69
CA TYR A 181 -11.41 0.91 -10.47
C TYR A 181 -10.82 1.93 -11.43
N LEU A 182 -9.51 2.11 -11.32
CA LEU A 182 -8.73 3.07 -12.08
C LEU A 182 -7.56 2.32 -12.73
N SER A 183 -7.00 2.88 -13.80
CA SER A 183 -5.78 2.37 -14.42
C SER A 183 -4.75 3.49 -14.56
N LEU A 184 -3.53 3.21 -14.14
CA LEU A 184 -2.35 4.02 -14.38
C LEU A 184 -1.45 3.27 -15.37
N THR A 185 -1.34 3.78 -16.59
CA THR A 185 -0.41 3.25 -17.60
C THR A 185 0.80 4.14 -17.69
N SER A 186 1.98 3.59 -17.41
CA SER A 186 3.25 4.33 -17.39
C SER A 186 4.43 3.38 -17.61
N LEU A 187 5.55 3.92 -18.09
CA LEU A 187 6.84 3.24 -18.07
C LEU A 187 7.23 2.81 -16.64
N CYS A 188 6.86 3.60 -15.63
CA CYS A 188 7.22 3.32 -14.23
C CYS A 188 6.41 2.22 -13.57
N CYS A 189 5.35 1.75 -14.22
CA CYS A 189 4.65 0.53 -13.82
C CYS A 189 5.40 -0.73 -14.29
N CYS A 190 6.41 -0.60 -15.17
CA CYS A 190 7.26 -1.70 -15.60
C CYS A 190 8.38 -1.96 -14.58
N PRO A 191 8.57 -3.21 -14.12
CA PRO A 191 9.66 -3.56 -13.23
C PRO A 191 11.03 -3.16 -13.80
N GLY A 192 11.85 -2.50 -12.97
CA GLY A 192 13.22 -2.09 -13.30
C GLY A 192 13.37 -0.87 -14.20
N LYS A 193 12.27 -0.25 -14.68
CA LYS A 193 12.37 0.86 -15.66
C LYS A 193 12.51 2.25 -15.06
N CYS A 194 12.00 2.50 -13.85
CA CYS A 194 12.08 3.82 -13.20
C CYS A 194 13.02 3.84 -11.97
N GLY A 195 14.09 3.05 -12.04
CA GLY A 195 15.17 3.05 -11.05
C GLY A 195 14.76 2.51 -9.68
N PHE A 196 15.60 2.79 -8.70
CA PHE A 196 15.44 2.32 -7.33
C PHE A 196 14.83 3.41 -6.43
N PRO A 197 14.00 3.05 -5.45
CA PRO A 197 13.64 3.99 -4.39
C PRO A 197 14.90 4.42 -3.62
N PRO A 198 14.99 5.68 -3.15
CA PRO A 198 16.11 6.15 -2.34
C PRO A 198 16.32 5.30 -1.08
N VAL A 199 17.56 5.18 -0.62
CA VAL A 199 17.88 4.44 0.61
C VAL A 199 17.52 5.31 1.82
N ILE A 200 16.66 4.79 2.70
CA ILE A 200 16.36 5.43 3.98
C ILE A 200 17.47 5.03 4.98
N PRO A 201 18.23 5.97 5.55
CA PRO A 201 19.23 5.64 6.55
C PRO A 201 18.56 5.09 7.81
N SER A 202 18.98 3.91 8.25
CA SER A 202 18.52 3.34 9.51
C SER A 202 19.03 4.21 10.67
N THR A 203 18.14 4.93 11.35
CA THR A 203 18.46 5.55 12.64
C THR A 203 18.75 4.41 13.63
N THR A 204 20.03 4.16 13.91
CA THR A 204 20.41 3.27 15.00
C THR A 204 20.00 3.97 16.28
N ALA A 205 19.01 3.43 17.00
CA ALA A 205 18.65 3.95 18.32
C ALA A 205 19.90 3.93 19.19
N ILE A 206 20.36 5.12 19.58
CA ILE A 206 21.48 5.27 20.52
C ILE A 206 20.99 4.74 21.85
N THR A 207 21.45 3.56 22.25
CA THR A 207 21.20 3.01 23.58
C THR A 207 21.74 4.01 24.61
N PRO A 208 20.92 4.59 25.51
CA PRO A 208 21.45 5.46 26.54
C PRO A 208 22.30 4.62 27.50
N THR A 209 23.62 4.77 27.42
CA THR A 209 24.54 4.27 28.43
C THR A 209 24.33 5.07 29.71
N ALA A 210 23.48 4.55 30.61
CA ALA A 210 23.36 5.07 31.96
C ALA A 210 24.71 4.89 32.67
N THR A 211 25.48 5.97 32.75
CA THR A 211 26.68 6.03 33.58
C THR A 211 26.20 6.23 35.02
N ALA A 212 26.34 5.21 35.85
CA ALA A 212 26.01 5.28 37.26
C ALA A 212 26.91 6.32 37.95
N ARG A 213 26.35 7.51 38.25
CA ARG A 213 26.94 8.42 39.24
C ARG A 213 26.46 7.99 40.62
N THR A 214 27.38 7.46 41.40
CA THR A 214 27.25 7.27 42.85
C THR A 214 27.09 8.65 43.49
N VAL A 215 25.90 8.97 43.99
CA VAL A 215 25.68 10.14 44.85
C VAL A 215 25.40 9.64 46.26
N SER A 216 26.28 10.06 47.16
CA SER A 216 26.28 9.74 48.58
C SER A 216 25.04 10.28 49.30
N SER A 217 24.58 9.51 50.28
CA SER A 217 23.37 9.67 51.07
C SER A 217 23.28 10.97 51.89
N VAL A 218 22.10 11.62 51.86
CA VAL A 218 21.48 12.27 53.02
C VAL A 218 19.97 12.05 52.93
N ILE A 219 19.38 11.38 53.93
CA ILE A 219 17.93 11.28 54.17
C ILE A 219 17.61 12.24 55.33
N PRO A 220 16.47 12.97 55.29
CA PRO A 220 15.44 12.66 56.29
C PRO A 220 14.00 12.61 55.73
N ASN A 221 13.26 11.59 56.18
CA ASN A 221 11.82 11.46 56.52
C ASN A 221 10.86 12.57 56.02
N THR A 222 9.63 12.30 55.55
CA THR A 222 8.59 11.48 56.19
C THR A 222 7.36 11.29 55.26
N THR A 223 6.72 10.11 55.35
CA THR A 223 5.27 9.77 55.19
C THR A 223 4.52 9.89 53.85
N ALA A 224 4.15 8.71 53.29
CA ALA A 224 2.77 8.22 52.99
C ALA A 224 2.71 7.32 51.72
N PRO A 225 1.75 6.38 51.60
CA PRO A 225 2.01 5.01 51.10
C PRO A 225 1.70 4.75 49.62
N ALA A 226 2.32 3.68 49.09
CA ALA A 226 2.03 2.99 47.82
C ALA A 226 0.88 1.94 48.02
N PRO A 227 0.46 1.10 47.04
CA PRO A 227 0.91 0.96 45.64
C PRO A 227 -0.24 0.70 44.62
N THR A 228 0.10 0.60 43.33
CA THR A 228 -0.36 -0.37 42.27
C THR A 228 -0.16 0.31 40.92
N GLY A 229 0.44 -0.26 39.87
CA GLY A 229 1.00 -1.57 39.58
C GLY A 229 1.15 -1.60 38.05
N ALA A 230 2.37 -1.43 37.54
CA ALA A 230 2.68 -1.55 36.12
C ALA A 230 3.26 -2.94 35.85
N PHE A 231 2.72 -3.64 34.86
CA PHE A 231 3.39 -4.78 34.23
C PHE A 231 3.15 -4.75 32.72
N TYR A 232 4.20 -4.38 31.99
CA TYR A 232 4.38 -4.73 30.58
C TYR A 232 4.84 -6.19 30.51
N LYS A 233 4.20 -7.03 29.70
CA LYS A 233 4.71 -8.35 29.32
C LYS A 233 5.04 -8.39 27.83
N LEU A 234 6.34 -8.50 27.56
CA LEU A 234 6.93 -9.00 26.33
C LEU A 234 6.71 -10.52 26.26
N PHE A 235 6.41 -11.05 25.07
CA PHE A 235 6.52 -12.48 24.76
C PHE A 235 7.39 -12.67 23.50
N PRO A 236 8.43 -13.52 23.55
CA PRO A 236 9.09 -14.05 22.37
C PRO A 236 8.66 -15.50 22.05
N CYS A 237 8.91 -15.84 20.77
CA CYS A 237 8.81 -17.11 20.02
C CYS A 237 8.80 -18.46 20.77
N LEU A 238 8.12 -19.47 20.19
CA LEU A 238 8.81 -20.72 19.79
C LEU A 238 8.01 -21.55 18.77
N LEU A 239 8.70 -22.00 17.72
CA LEU A 239 8.33 -23.14 16.87
C LEU A 239 8.46 -24.45 17.65
N THR A 240 7.56 -25.41 17.43
CA THR A 240 7.88 -26.85 17.52
C THR A 240 7.10 -27.65 16.47
N SER A 241 7.86 -28.32 15.61
CA SER A 241 7.45 -29.47 14.82
C SER A 241 7.22 -30.69 15.72
N VAL A 242 6.15 -31.44 15.50
CA VAL A 242 6.04 -32.83 15.99
C VAL A 242 5.62 -33.73 14.84
N THR A 243 6.57 -34.53 14.37
CA THR A 243 6.36 -35.83 13.72
C THR A 243 6.05 -36.88 14.78
N GLN A 244 5.06 -37.74 14.56
CA GLN A 244 5.24 -39.19 14.74
C GLN A 244 4.13 -40.03 14.09
N ASN A 245 4.59 -41.06 13.36
CA ASN A 245 3.84 -42.21 12.87
C ASN A 245 3.24 -43.02 14.03
N LYS A 246 2.02 -43.56 13.89
CA LYS A 246 1.71 -44.95 13.48
C LYS A 246 0.21 -45.18 13.59
#